data_AF-A0A1Y0G7W3-F1
#
_entry.id   AF-A0A1Y0G7W3-F1
#
_cell.length_a   1.000
_cell.length_b   1.000
_cell.length_c   1.000
_cell.angle_alpha   90.00
_cell.angle_beta   90.00
_cell.angle_gamma   90.00
#
_symmetry.space_group_name_H-M   'P 1'
#
loop_
_entity.id
_entity.type
_entity.pdbx_description
1 polymer ?
#
loop_
_entity_poly.entity_id
_entity_poly.type
_entity_poly.pdbx_seq_one_letter_code
_entity_poly.pdbx_strand_id
1 'polypeptide(L)'
;MSTRKSIPIHRFSADEIAARDNEMGLNAGADDTRWYSEEELDELEERDPLLAARIAQRQARIDKLRPYIVNGETPPLTEAALIAVLEEARQILLRDGGDLELVAIQGTIVRVRLKGACVGCPNSMLDLKNVVEKIVRRTFPQVTEVQNTY
;
A
#
# COMPACT_ATOMS: atom_id res chain seq x y z
N MET A 1 38.52 -36.68 0.45
CA MET A 1 38.52 -35.43 -0.34
C MET A 1 37.22 -35.38 -1.14
N SER A 2 36.19 -34.69 -0.65
CA SER A 2 34.88 -34.59 -1.32
C SER A 2 34.79 -33.26 -2.06
N THR A 3 34.90 -33.30 -3.39
CA THR A 3 34.81 -32.15 -4.26
C THR A 3 33.34 -31.72 -4.37
N ARG A 4 33.00 -30.55 -3.82
CA ARG A 4 31.68 -29.93 -4.05
C ARG A 4 31.59 -29.57 -5.54
N LYS A 5 30.81 -30.33 -6.31
CA LYS A 5 30.39 -29.94 -7.65
C LYS A 5 29.55 -28.66 -7.52
N SER A 6 30.04 -27.54 -8.02
CA SER A 6 29.24 -26.32 -8.16
C SER A 6 28.14 -26.59 -9.18
N ILE A 7 26.88 -26.42 -8.77
CA ILE A 7 25.74 -26.45 -9.68
C ILE A 7 25.74 -25.12 -10.44
N PRO A 8 25.85 -25.10 -11.79
CA PRO A 8 25.78 -23.87 -12.55
C PRO A 8 24.35 -23.30 -12.45
N ILE A 9 24.21 -22.11 -11.86
CA ILE A 9 22.94 -21.37 -11.87
C ILE A 9 22.80 -20.77 -13.27
N HIS A 10 22.04 -21.43 -14.14
CA HIS A 10 21.68 -20.89 -15.44
C HIS A 10 20.66 -19.77 -15.22
N ARG A 11 21.06 -18.50 -15.41
CA ARG A 11 20.10 -17.40 -15.47
C ARG A 11 19.45 -17.45 -16.84
N PHE A 12 18.16 -17.73 -16.88
CA PHE A 12 17.37 -17.61 -18.10
C PHE A 12 17.37 -16.14 -18.56
N SER A 13 17.44 -15.93 -19.86
CA SER A 13 17.25 -14.61 -20.46
C SER A 13 15.82 -14.13 -20.26
N ALA A 14 15.57 -12.83 -20.43
CA ALA A 14 14.23 -12.27 -20.34
C ALA A 14 13.26 -12.96 -21.34
N ASP A 15 13.75 -13.30 -22.54
CA ASP A 15 12.97 -14.00 -23.57
C ASP A 15 12.63 -15.45 -23.18
N GLU A 16 13.57 -16.16 -22.55
CA GLU A 16 13.36 -17.55 -22.07
C GLU A 16 12.34 -17.60 -20.93
N ILE A 17 12.36 -16.59 -20.04
CA ILE A 17 11.39 -16.45 -18.96
C ILE A 17 10.00 -16.17 -19.55
N ALA A 18 9.90 -15.22 -20.48
CA ALA A 18 8.63 -14.87 -21.11
C ALA A 18 8.00 -16.06 -21.89
N ALA A 19 8.82 -16.84 -22.59
CA ALA A 19 8.36 -18.04 -23.29
C ALA A 19 7.83 -19.11 -22.31
N ARG A 20 8.54 -19.34 -21.20
CA ARG A 20 8.10 -20.26 -20.14
C ARG A 20 6.83 -19.79 -19.44
N ASP A 21 6.70 -18.49 -19.20
CA ASP A 21 5.51 -17.90 -18.60
C ASP A 21 4.29 -18.04 -19.52
N ASN A 22 4.50 -17.98 -20.85
CA ASN A 22 3.45 -18.25 -21.82
C ASN A 22 3.07 -19.75 -21.85
N GLU A 23 4.05 -20.64 -21.78
CA GLU A 23 3.85 -22.10 -21.76
C GLU A 23 3.20 -22.60 -20.47
N MET A 24 3.49 -21.96 -19.32
CA MET A 24 2.86 -22.23 -18.03
C MET A 24 1.51 -21.53 -17.83
N GLY A 25 0.99 -20.79 -18.82
CA GLY A 25 -0.25 -20.02 -18.69
C GLY A 25 -0.18 -18.89 -17.66
N LEU A 26 1.02 -18.44 -17.30
CA LEU A 26 1.26 -17.27 -16.45
C LEU A 26 1.09 -15.97 -17.24
N ASN A 27 1.29 -15.99 -18.56
CA ASN A 27 0.77 -14.97 -19.47
C ASN A 27 -0.70 -15.28 -19.80
N ALA A 28 -1.58 -15.18 -18.79
CA ALA A 28 -3.01 -15.16 -19.05
C ALA A 28 -3.31 -13.93 -19.92
N GLY A 29 -3.87 -14.17 -21.11
CA GLY A 29 -3.94 -13.20 -22.19
C GLY A 29 -4.61 -11.86 -21.84
N ALA A 30 -4.06 -10.80 -22.44
CA ALA A 30 -4.77 -9.72 -23.12
C ALA A 30 -6.12 -9.20 -22.55
N ASP A 31 -6.25 -9.03 -21.24
CA ASP A 31 -7.02 -7.94 -20.62
C ASP A 31 -6.53 -7.73 -19.18
N ASP A 32 -5.22 -7.54 -19.04
CA ASP A 32 -4.55 -7.51 -17.74
C ASP A 32 -4.86 -6.22 -16.94
N THR A 33 -5.85 -5.42 -17.35
CA THR A 33 -6.21 -4.13 -16.71
C THR A 33 -7.65 -4.13 -16.17
N ARG A 34 -8.44 -5.17 -16.42
CA ARG A 34 -9.82 -5.24 -15.93
C ARG A 34 -9.86 -5.41 -14.41
N TRP A 35 -10.58 -4.51 -13.76
CA TRP A 35 -10.94 -4.63 -12.35
C TRP A 35 -12.28 -5.36 -12.25
N TYR A 36 -12.30 -6.51 -11.56
CA TYR A 36 -13.51 -7.28 -11.31
C TYR A 36 -14.22 -6.69 -10.10
N SER A 37 -15.52 -6.45 -10.21
CA SER A 37 -16.35 -6.08 -9.05
C SER A 37 -16.44 -7.26 -8.05
N GLU A 38 -16.96 -6.97 -6.85
CA GLU A 38 -17.19 -8.00 -5.83
C GLU A 38 -18.13 -9.09 -6.35
N GLU A 39 -19.22 -8.68 -7.02
CA GLU A 39 -20.16 -9.59 -7.69
C GLU A 39 -19.52 -10.46 -8.80
N GLU A 40 -18.65 -9.88 -9.64
CA GLU A 40 -17.96 -10.65 -10.69
C GLU A 40 -16.93 -11.64 -10.11
N LEU A 41 -16.33 -11.31 -8.96
CA LEU A 41 -15.42 -12.21 -8.25
C LEU A 41 -16.16 -13.38 -7.61
N ASP A 42 -17.34 -13.15 -7.03
CA ASP A 42 -18.18 -14.19 -6.44
C ASP A 42 -18.67 -15.17 -7.52
N GLU A 43 -19.13 -14.65 -8.66
CA GLU A 43 -19.51 -15.48 -9.82
C GLU A 43 -18.32 -16.29 -10.38
N LEU A 44 -17.11 -15.73 -10.32
CA LEU A 44 -15.91 -16.41 -10.75
C LEU A 44 -15.45 -17.45 -9.72
N GLU A 45 -15.62 -17.20 -8.42
CA GLU A 45 -15.29 -18.15 -7.36
C GLU A 45 -16.11 -19.44 -7.49
N GLU A 46 -17.39 -19.32 -7.85
CA GLU A 46 -18.25 -20.48 -8.10
C GLU A 46 -17.78 -21.32 -9.30
N ARG A 47 -17.20 -20.67 -10.32
CA ARG A 47 -16.76 -21.31 -11.58
C ARG A 47 -15.33 -21.82 -11.55
N ASP A 48 -14.40 -21.01 -11.05
CA ASP A 48 -12.96 -21.26 -10.97
C ASP A 48 -12.38 -20.60 -9.70
N PRO A 49 -12.40 -21.33 -8.57
CA PRO A 49 -11.91 -20.81 -7.29
C PRO A 49 -10.44 -20.35 -7.32
N LEU A 50 -9.60 -21.00 -8.14
CA LEU A 50 -8.18 -20.69 -8.21
C LEU A 50 -7.94 -19.40 -8.99
N LEU A 51 -8.66 -19.22 -10.10
CA LEU A 51 -8.59 -17.99 -10.88
C LEU A 51 -9.17 -16.81 -10.10
N ALA A 52 -10.29 -16.98 -9.40
CA ALA A 52 -10.89 -15.97 -8.53
C ALA A 52 -9.91 -15.53 -7.43
N ALA A 53 -9.30 -16.48 -6.71
CA ALA A 53 -8.31 -16.18 -5.68
C ALA A 53 -7.11 -15.41 -6.23
N ARG A 54 -6.61 -15.79 -7.43
CA ARG A 54 -5.48 -15.11 -8.08
C ARG A 54 -5.82 -13.67 -8.47
N ILE A 55 -7.03 -13.44 -8.99
CA ILE A 55 -7.52 -12.11 -9.36
C ILE A 55 -7.75 -11.26 -8.11
N ALA A 56 -8.40 -11.80 -7.07
CA ALA A 56 -8.63 -11.11 -5.81
C ALA A 56 -7.31 -10.68 -5.14
N GLN A 57 -6.31 -11.57 -5.08
CA GLN A 57 -4.99 -11.23 -4.55
C GLN A 57 -4.31 -10.11 -5.34
N ARG A 58 -4.42 -10.14 -6.68
CA ARG A 58 -3.88 -9.12 -7.56
C ARG A 58 -4.58 -7.77 -7.35
N GLN A 59 -5.91 -7.78 -7.32
CA GLN A 59 -6.72 -6.59 -7.09
C GLN A 59 -6.46 -5.98 -5.72
N ALA A 60 -6.38 -6.78 -4.66
CA ALA A 60 -6.03 -6.30 -3.32
C ALA A 60 -4.62 -5.68 -3.28
N ARG A 61 -3.67 -6.19 -4.07
CA ARG A 61 -2.33 -5.59 -4.20
C ARG A 61 -2.38 -4.26 -4.93
N ILE A 62 -3.16 -4.15 -6.00
CA ILE A 62 -3.34 -2.92 -6.77
C ILE A 62 -4.09 -1.87 -5.95
N ASP A 63 -5.15 -2.22 -5.21
CA ASP A 63 -5.92 -1.29 -4.36
C ASP A 63 -5.05 -0.63 -3.28
N LYS A 64 -4.15 -1.41 -2.67
CA LYS A 64 -3.18 -0.89 -1.71
C LYS A 64 -2.22 0.13 -2.31
N LEU A 65 -1.95 0.03 -3.61
CA LEU A 65 -1.07 0.94 -4.35
C LEU A 65 -1.84 2.06 -5.05
N ARG A 66 -3.17 1.99 -5.10
CA ARG A 66 -3.99 2.96 -5.80
C ARG A 66 -3.95 4.29 -5.03
N PRO A 67 -3.54 5.40 -5.67
CA PRO A 67 -3.63 6.72 -5.06
C PRO A 67 -5.11 7.04 -4.78
N TYR A 68 -5.37 7.69 -3.66
CA TYR A 68 -6.73 8.15 -3.36
C TYR A 68 -7.08 9.30 -4.31
N ILE A 69 -7.93 9.02 -5.29
CA ILE A 69 -8.38 9.97 -6.29
C ILE A 69 -9.84 10.32 -5.96
N VAL A 70 -10.12 11.59 -5.69
CA VAL A 70 -11.48 12.11 -5.48
C VAL A 70 -11.91 12.82 -6.75
N ASN A 71 -13.02 12.41 -7.36
CA ASN A 71 -13.53 12.99 -8.62
C ASN A 71 -12.55 12.95 -9.81
N GLY A 72 -11.64 11.97 -9.86
CA GLY A 72 -10.67 11.86 -10.95
C GLY A 72 -9.38 12.67 -10.76
N GLU A 73 -9.26 13.44 -9.67
CA GLU A 73 -8.06 14.23 -9.35
C GLU A 73 -7.45 13.84 -7.99
N THR A 74 -6.13 13.95 -7.87
CA THR A 74 -5.45 13.85 -6.58
C THR A 74 -5.87 15.06 -5.74
N PRO A 75 -6.44 14.88 -4.54
CA PRO A 75 -6.90 16.01 -3.74
C PRO A 75 -5.72 16.94 -3.42
N PRO A 76 -5.93 18.27 -3.51
CA PRO A 76 -4.89 19.22 -3.16
C PRO A 76 -4.54 19.07 -1.67
N LEU A 77 -3.25 19.26 -1.34
CA LEU A 77 -2.77 19.23 0.05
C LEU A 77 -3.24 20.50 0.76
N THR A 78 -4.52 20.49 1.15
CA THR A 78 -5.16 21.53 1.93
C THR A 78 -5.30 21.07 3.37
N GLU A 79 -5.35 22.02 4.29
CA GLU A 79 -5.51 21.73 5.71
C GLU A 79 -6.79 20.92 5.98
N ALA A 80 -7.91 21.30 5.37
CA ALA A 80 -9.19 20.60 5.52
C ALA A 80 -9.14 19.15 5.04
N ALA A 81 -8.57 18.90 3.85
CA ALA A 81 -8.45 17.55 3.32
C ALA A 81 -7.48 16.69 4.15
N LEU A 82 -6.38 17.31 4.62
CA LEU A 82 -5.43 16.63 5.48
C LEU A 82 -6.04 16.28 6.85
N ILE A 83 -6.83 17.17 7.44
CA ILE A 83 -7.56 16.91 8.70
C ILE A 83 -8.50 15.71 8.53
N ALA A 84 -9.23 15.61 7.41
CA ALA A 84 -10.11 14.48 7.16
C ALA A 84 -9.34 13.15 7.10
N VAL A 85 -8.17 13.13 6.45
CA VAL A 85 -7.30 11.94 6.38
C VAL A 85 -6.67 11.62 7.74
N LEU A 86 -6.25 12.65 8.48
CA LEU A 86 -5.71 12.48 9.82
C LEU A 86 -6.76 11.98 10.80
N GLU A 87 -8.04 12.31 10.64
CA GLU A 87 -9.12 11.77 11.46
C GLU A 87 -9.23 10.24 11.33
N GLU A 88 -9.06 9.70 10.13
CA GLU A 88 -9.02 8.25 9.91
C GLU A 88 -7.83 7.60 10.66
N ALA A 89 -6.66 8.25 10.62
CA ALA A 89 -5.52 7.83 11.41
C ALA A 89 -5.79 7.94 12.93
N ARG A 90 -6.43 9.02 13.39
CA ARG A 90 -6.81 9.21 14.80
C ARG A 90 -7.71 8.10 15.30
N GLN A 91 -8.71 7.68 14.53
CA GLN A 91 -9.59 6.57 14.92
C GLN A 91 -8.82 5.26 15.14
N ILE A 92 -7.76 5.01 14.36
CA ILE A 92 -6.88 3.86 14.58
C ILE A 92 -6.07 4.05 15.87
N LEU A 93 -5.46 5.22 16.05
CA LEU A 93 -4.62 5.52 17.21
C LEU A 93 -5.39 5.55 18.54
N LEU A 94 -6.64 6.01 18.53
CA LEU A 94 -7.51 6.04 19.70
C LEU A 94 -7.75 4.64 20.25
N ARG A 95 -7.79 3.62 19.39
CA ARG A 95 -7.92 2.21 19.83
C ARG A 95 -6.68 1.73 20.59
N ASP A 96 -5.52 2.28 20.26
CA ASP A 96 -4.25 2.02 20.94
C ASP A 96 -3.98 2.98 22.12
N GLY A 97 -4.95 3.84 22.48
CA GLY A 97 -4.82 4.83 23.56
C GLY A 97 -3.96 6.05 23.19
N GLY A 98 -3.73 6.25 21.90
CA GLY A 98 -3.05 7.40 21.31
C GLY A 98 -3.99 8.44 20.72
N ASP A 99 -3.44 9.60 20.38
CA ASP A 99 -4.12 10.59 19.54
C ASP A 99 -3.08 11.37 18.72
N LEU A 100 -3.51 12.17 17.74
CA LEU A 100 -2.65 13.09 17.01
C LEU A 100 -3.39 14.39 16.67
N GLU A 101 -2.62 15.46 16.47
CA GLU A 101 -3.12 16.73 15.94
C GLU A 101 -2.24 17.24 14.81
N LEU A 102 -2.84 17.94 13.85
CA LEU A 102 -2.11 18.67 12.82
C LEU A 102 -1.54 19.96 13.42
N VAL A 103 -0.26 20.25 13.17
CA VAL A 103 0.41 21.47 13.64
C VAL A 103 0.64 22.44 12.49
N ALA A 104 1.21 21.95 11.38
CA ALA A 104 1.49 22.78 10.21
C ALA A 104 1.72 21.95 8.95
N ILE A 105 1.52 22.57 7.79
CA ILE A 105 1.94 22.05 6.49
C ILE A 105 3.05 22.98 5.97
N GLN A 106 4.23 22.42 5.69
CA GLN A 106 5.39 23.15 5.18
C GLN A 106 5.79 22.58 3.82
N GLY A 107 5.20 23.10 2.74
CA GLY A 107 5.41 22.59 1.39
C GLY A 107 4.92 21.14 1.29
N THR A 108 5.86 20.18 1.23
CA THR A 108 5.58 18.74 1.18
C THR A 108 5.78 18.02 2.51
N ILE A 109 6.13 18.75 3.57
CA ILE A 109 6.34 18.19 4.93
C ILE A 109 5.11 18.50 5.78
N VAL A 110 4.52 17.46 6.36
CA VAL A 110 3.40 17.59 7.30
C VAL A 110 3.94 17.47 8.72
N ARG A 111 3.65 18.46 9.57
CA ARG A 111 3.99 18.44 10.99
C ARG A 111 2.76 18.08 11.81
N VAL A 112 2.86 17.00 12.57
CA VAL A 112 1.83 16.54 13.50
C VAL A 112 2.39 16.51 14.91
N ARG A 113 1.54 16.60 15.92
CA ARG A 113 1.90 16.30 17.31
C ARG A 113 1.15 15.07 17.76
N LEU A 114 1.89 14.03 18.13
CA LEU A 114 1.33 12.81 18.73
C LEU A 114 0.99 13.08 20.21
N LYS A 115 -0.10 12.47 20.69
CA LYS A 115 -0.65 12.59 22.05
C LYS A 115 -0.95 11.22 22.64
N GLY A 116 -1.20 11.18 23.95
CA GLY A 116 -1.63 9.97 24.67
C GLY A 116 -0.50 8.97 24.90
N ALA A 117 -0.83 7.68 24.85
CA ALA A 117 0.11 6.57 25.05
C ALA A 117 1.29 6.56 24.05
N CYS A 118 1.16 7.31 22.95
CA CYS A 118 2.19 7.47 21.93
C CYS A 118 3.35 8.38 22.35
N VAL A 119 3.17 9.17 23.40
CA VAL A 119 4.19 10.10 23.92
C VAL A 119 5.06 9.35 24.93
N GLY A 120 6.21 8.84 24.49
CA GLY A 120 7.26 8.32 25.39
C GLY A 120 7.71 6.88 25.16
N CYS A 121 7.06 6.13 24.25
CA CYS A 121 7.54 4.80 23.84
C CYS A 121 8.43 4.92 22.59
N PRO A 122 9.76 4.71 22.67
CA PRO A 122 10.67 4.88 21.55
C PRO A 122 10.40 3.91 20.40
N ASN A 123 9.87 2.71 20.68
CA ASN A 123 9.46 1.77 19.64
C ASN A 123 8.17 2.22 18.94
N SER A 124 7.16 2.65 19.71
CA SER A 124 5.87 3.03 19.14
C SER A 124 5.93 4.33 18.36
N MET A 125 6.86 5.25 18.66
CA MET A 125 7.03 6.49 17.87
C MET A 125 7.39 6.22 16.41
N LEU A 126 8.28 5.26 16.14
CA LEU A 126 8.69 4.92 14.78
C LEU A 126 7.52 4.27 14.01
N ASP A 127 6.84 3.32 14.64
CA ASP A 127 5.70 2.63 14.02
C ASP A 127 4.52 3.57 13.77
N LEU A 128 4.19 4.44 14.73
CA LEU A 128 3.14 5.45 14.55
C LEU A 128 3.47 6.43 13.43
N LYS A 129 4.70 6.97 13.40
CA LYS A 129 5.15 7.86 12.32
C LYS A 129 4.93 7.16 10.97
N ASN A 130 5.35 5.90 10.86
CA ASN A 130 5.19 5.12 9.64
C ASN A 130 3.73 4.88 9.26
N VAL A 131 2.84 4.66 10.23
CA VAL A 131 1.39 4.48 9.98
C VAL A 131 0.77 5.76 9.46
N VAL A 132 0.98 6.89 10.17
CA VAL A 132 0.43 8.19 9.77
C VAL A 132 0.99 8.60 8.41
N GLU A 133 2.30 8.43 8.19
CA GLU A 133 2.93 8.74 6.91
C GLU A 133 2.35 7.89 5.77
N LYS A 134 2.13 6.59 5.98
CA LYS A 134 1.52 5.72 4.95
C LYS A 134 0.10 6.16 4.59
N ILE A 135 -0.73 6.48 5.58
CA ILE A 135 -2.11 6.93 5.37
C ILE A 135 -2.11 8.26 4.61
N VAL A 136 -1.31 9.23 5.07
CA VAL A 136 -1.19 10.55 4.42
C VAL A 136 -0.67 10.42 3.00
N ARG A 137 0.37 9.61 2.75
CA ARG A 137 0.95 9.43 1.40
C ARG A 137 0.05 8.65 0.44
N ARG A 138 -0.83 7.78 0.95
CA ARG A 138 -1.85 7.11 0.13
C ARG A 138 -2.81 8.14 -0.48
N THR A 139 -3.15 9.17 0.30
CA THR A 139 -4.08 10.23 -0.15
C THR A 139 -3.39 11.39 -0.83
N PHE A 140 -2.22 11.77 -0.34
CA PHE A 140 -1.40 12.87 -0.83
C PHE A 140 -0.02 12.35 -1.22
N PRO A 141 0.14 11.74 -2.41
CA PRO A 141 1.43 11.23 -2.87
C PRO A 141 2.51 12.32 -2.98
N GLN A 142 2.13 13.60 -3.00
CA GLN A 142 3.04 14.75 -2.95
C GLN A 142 3.72 14.97 -1.58
N VAL A 143 3.22 14.36 -0.50
CA VAL A 143 3.83 14.48 0.84
C VAL A 143 5.11 13.65 0.89
N THR A 144 6.23 14.31 1.21
CA THR A 144 7.55 13.68 1.24
C THR A 144 7.87 13.11 2.62
N GLU A 145 7.45 13.79 3.68
CA GLU A 145 7.72 13.37 5.06
C GLU A 145 6.61 13.84 6.01
N VAL A 146 6.31 13.03 7.02
CA VAL A 146 5.53 13.44 8.20
C VAL A 146 6.46 13.55 9.41
N GLN A 147 6.50 14.71 10.06
CA GLN A 147 7.33 14.96 11.24
C GLN A 147 6.48 15.07 12.49
N ASN A 148 6.93 14.41 13.58
CA ASN A 148 6.33 14.60 14.90
C ASN A 148 7.00 15.79 15.61
N THR A 149 6.20 16.78 15.98
CA THR A 149 6.60 17.90 16.83
C THR A 149 6.15 17.62 18.27
N TYR A 150 7.12 17.47 19.18
CA TYR A 150 6.93 17.32 20.62
C TYR A 150 6.56 18.68 21.24
#